data_AF-A0A1S3GXA4-F1
#
_entry.id   AF-A0A1S3GXA4-F1
#
_cell.length_a   1.000
_cell.length_b   1.000
_cell.length_c   1.000
_cell.angle_alpha   90.00
_cell.angle_beta   90.00
_cell.angle_gamma   90.00
#
_symmetry.space_group_name_H-M   'P 1'
#
loop_
_entity.id
_entity.type
_entity.pdbx_description
1 polymer ?
#
loop_
_entity_poly.entity_id
_entity_poly.type
_entity_poly.pdbx_seq_one_letter_code
_entity_poly.pdbx_strand_id
1 'polypeptide(L)'
;MAGRAARLMLLAGAAALVSGSQGDREPVYRDCVLRCEERNCSGGALSHFRSRQPIYMSLAGWTCRDDCKYECMWVTVGLYLQEGYRVPQFHGK
;
A
#
# COMPACT_ATOMS: atom_id res chain seq x y z
N MET A 1 -9.14 16.40 -37.67
CA MET A 1 -9.72 16.02 -36.35
C MET A 1 -9.39 14.59 -35.92
N ALA A 2 -9.02 13.67 -36.82
CA ALA A 2 -8.65 12.28 -36.50
C ALA A 2 -7.36 12.10 -35.66
N GLY A 3 -6.37 13.01 -35.79
CA GLY A 3 -5.08 12.89 -35.08
C GLY A 3 -5.13 13.19 -33.57
N ARG A 4 -6.14 13.93 -33.10
CA ARG A 4 -6.34 14.20 -31.65
C ARG A 4 -7.00 13.02 -30.95
N ALA A 5 -8.01 12.42 -31.58
CA ALA A 5 -8.69 11.23 -31.07
C ALA A 5 -7.74 10.02 -30.96
N ALA A 6 -6.88 9.81 -31.97
CA ALA A 6 -5.87 8.75 -31.95
C ALA A 6 -4.84 8.94 -30.82
N ARG A 7 -4.37 10.17 -30.58
CA ARG A 7 -3.44 10.49 -29.49
C ARG A 7 -4.07 10.31 -28.10
N LEU A 8 -5.35 10.64 -27.94
CA LEU A 8 -6.11 10.41 -26.70
C LEU A 8 -6.31 8.92 -26.41
N MET A 9 -6.56 8.11 -27.45
CA MET A 9 -6.67 6.64 -27.32
C MET A 9 -5.33 5.98 -26.93
N LEU A 10 -4.21 6.45 -27.50
CA LEU A 10 -2.87 5.95 -27.18
C LEU A 10 -2.44 6.22 -25.73
N LEU A 11 -2.82 7.37 -25.16
CA LEU A 11 -2.53 7.71 -23.76
C LEU A 11 -3.41 6.95 -22.76
N ALA A 12 -4.66 6.63 -23.12
CA ALA A 12 -5.57 5.86 -22.26
C ALA A 12 -5.18 4.37 -22.16
N GLY A 13 -4.59 3.79 -23.21
CA GLY A 13 -4.18 2.38 -23.22
C GLY A 13 -2.98 2.07 -22.31
N ALA A 14 -2.09 3.04 -22.06
CA ALA A 14 -0.87 2.83 -21.27
C ALA A 14 -1.11 2.72 -19.75
N ALA A 15 -2.21 3.26 -19.24
CA ALA A 15 -2.51 3.25 -17.80
C ALA A 15 -3.06 1.90 -17.29
N ALA A 16 -3.52 1.02 -18.19
CA ALA A 16 -4.21 -0.22 -17.82
C ALA A 16 -3.29 -1.38 -17.39
N LEU A 17 -1.96 -1.21 -17.43
CA LEU A 17 -1.00 -2.29 -17.19
C LEU A 17 -0.25 -2.20 -15.86
N VAL A 18 -0.62 -1.27 -14.96
CA VAL A 18 -0.07 -1.26 -13.60
C VAL A 18 -0.76 -2.38 -12.79
N SER A 19 -0.12 -3.54 -12.76
CA SER A 19 -0.44 -4.59 -11.78
C SER A 19 0.31 -4.32 -10.49
N GLY A 20 -0.40 -4.29 -9.36
CA GLY A 20 0.21 -4.35 -8.04
C GLY A 20 1.02 -5.64 -7.86
N SER A 21 1.99 -5.62 -6.96
CA SER A 21 2.80 -6.81 -6.65
C SER A 21 1.92 -7.96 -6.14
N GLN A 22 2.44 -9.19 -6.14
CA GLN A 22 1.65 -10.34 -5.69
C GLN A 22 1.19 -10.15 -4.24
N GLY A 23 2.06 -9.66 -3.36
CA GLY A 23 1.74 -9.36 -1.97
C GLY A 23 0.69 -8.27 -1.82
N ASP A 24 0.69 -7.24 -2.69
CA ASP A 24 -0.34 -6.19 -2.65
C ASP A 24 -1.75 -6.73 -2.99
N ARG A 25 -1.82 -7.87 -3.68
CA ARG A 25 -3.07 -8.55 -4.04
C ARG A 25 -3.54 -9.55 -3.00
N GLU A 26 -2.69 -9.89 -2.03
CA GLU A 26 -2.99 -10.88 -1.00
C GLU A 26 -4.19 -10.42 -0.15
N PRO A 27 -5.30 -11.18 -0.08
CA PRO A 27 -6.48 -10.79 0.67
C PRO A 27 -6.18 -10.51 2.15
N VAL A 28 -5.32 -11.32 2.77
CA VAL A 28 -4.93 -11.15 4.18
C VAL A 28 -4.24 -9.80 4.40
N TYR A 29 -3.32 -9.45 3.51
CA TYR A 29 -2.62 -8.17 3.55
C TYR A 29 -3.60 -6.99 3.40
N ARG A 30 -4.46 -7.03 2.37
CA ARG A 30 -5.41 -5.94 2.08
C ARG A 30 -6.39 -5.71 3.22
N ASP A 31 -6.93 -6.79 3.77
CA ASP A 31 -7.91 -6.75 4.85
C ASP A 31 -7.28 -6.28 6.17
N CYS A 32 -6.02 -6.65 6.43
CA CYS A 32 -5.23 -6.08 7.52
C CYS A 32 -5.06 -4.55 7.36
N VAL A 33 -4.63 -4.08 6.18
CA VAL A 33 -4.40 -2.65 5.93
C VAL A 33 -5.68 -1.85 6.12
N LEU A 34 -6.80 -2.31 5.56
CA LEU A 34 -8.11 -1.66 5.71
C LEU A 34 -8.49 -1.50 7.20
N ARG A 35 -8.41 -2.58 7.98
CA ARG A 35 -8.72 -2.53 9.41
C ARG A 35 -7.75 -1.65 10.21
N CYS A 36 -6.48 -1.64 9.84
CA CYS A 36 -5.49 -0.79 10.47
C CYS A 36 -5.81 0.69 10.22
N GLU A 37 -6.11 1.07 8.98
CA GLU A 37 -6.45 2.45 8.62
C GLU A 37 -7.72 2.93 9.35
N GLU A 38 -8.77 2.11 9.40
CA GLU A 38 -10.02 2.42 10.11
C GLU A 38 -9.78 2.70 11.60
N ARG A 39 -8.95 1.89 12.25
CA ARG A 39 -8.68 1.97 13.69
C ARG A 39 -7.71 3.08 14.06
N ASN A 40 -6.67 3.29 13.27
CA ASN A 40 -5.51 4.08 13.67
C ASN A 40 -5.39 5.41 12.92
N CYS A 41 -5.95 5.52 11.71
CA CYS A 41 -5.70 6.66 10.83
C CYS A 41 -6.85 7.68 10.80
N SER A 42 -7.71 7.70 11.82
CA SER A 42 -8.80 8.65 11.96
C SER A 42 -8.84 9.34 13.34
N GLY A 43 -9.42 10.54 13.40
CA GLY A 43 -9.69 11.27 14.64
C GLY A 43 -8.51 11.40 15.61
N GLY A 44 -8.74 11.03 16.87
CA GLY A 44 -7.73 11.08 17.93
C GLY A 44 -6.56 10.12 17.70
N ALA A 45 -6.79 8.97 17.07
CA ALA A 45 -5.74 8.01 16.76
C ALA A 45 -4.76 8.57 15.73
N LEU A 46 -5.25 9.27 14.70
CA LEU A 46 -4.37 9.95 13.74
C LEU A 46 -3.53 11.05 14.39
N SER A 47 -4.13 11.80 15.33
CA SER A 47 -3.43 12.85 16.06
C SER A 47 -2.34 12.26 16.97
N HIS A 48 -2.62 11.11 17.58
CA HIS A 48 -1.67 10.35 18.39
C HIS A 48 -0.52 9.77 17.56
N PHE A 49 -0.82 9.21 16.37
CA PHE A 49 0.21 8.78 15.42
C PHE A 49 1.15 9.95 15.07
N ARG A 50 0.57 11.10 14.68
CA ARG A 50 1.36 12.28 14.28
C ARG A 50 2.22 12.84 15.41
N SER A 51 1.73 12.82 16.65
CA SER A 51 2.50 13.33 17.80
C SER A 51 3.66 12.41 18.19
N ARG A 52 3.59 11.12 17.83
CA ARG A 52 4.65 10.13 18.07
C ARG A 52 5.54 9.88 16.85
N GLN A 53 5.13 10.36 15.68
CA GLN A 53 5.87 10.14 14.45
C GLN A 53 7.24 10.84 14.51
N PRO A 54 8.36 10.13 14.33
CA PRO A 54 9.67 10.75 14.25
C PRO A 54 9.75 11.76 13.11
N ILE A 55 10.42 12.88 13.34
CA ILE A 55 10.50 14.00 12.37
C ILE A 55 11.04 13.53 11.03
N TYR A 56 12.06 12.67 11.02
CA TYR A 56 12.66 12.19 9.77
C TYR A 56 11.67 11.38 8.91
N MET A 57 10.75 10.64 9.53
CA MET A 57 9.70 9.90 8.81
C MET A 57 8.69 10.85 8.20
N SER A 58 8.27 11.86 8.96
CA SER A 58 7.37 12.90 8.45
C SER A 58 8.00 13.67 7.28
N LEU A 59 9.28 14.03 7.38
CA LEU A 59 10.02 14.70 6.29
C LEU A 59 10.17 13.82 5.05
N ALA A 60 10.31 12.50 5.22
CA ALA A 60 10.32 11.54 4.13
C ALA A 60 8.93 11.28 3.52
N GLY A 61 7.88 11.93 4.04
CA GLY A 61 6.51 11.76 3.57
C GLY A 61 5.84 10.48 4.06
N TRP A 62 6.37 9.81 5.08
CA TRP A 62 5.76 8.62 5.66
C TRP A 62 4.39 8.97 6.26
N THR A 63 3.36 8.22 5.92
CA THR A 63 2.00 8.45 6.40
C THR A 63 1.53 7.35 7.35
N CYS A 64 0.44 7.60 8.08
CA CYS A 64 -0.22 6.56 8.89
C CYS A 64 -0.60 5.34 8.04
N ARG A 65 -0.96 5.56 6.78
CA ARG A 65 -1.27 4.48 5.84
C ARG A 65 -0.03 3.66 5.48
N ASP A 66 1.13 4.29 5.33
CA ASP A 66 2.39 3.58 5.06
C ASP A 66 2.82 2.72 6.25
N ASP A 67 2.56 3.22 7.46
CA ASP A 67 2.72 2.45 8.70
C ASP A 67 1.85 1.18 8.70
N CYS A 68 0.55 1.33 8.42
CA CYS A 68 -0.36 0.20 8.29
C CYS A 68 0.07 -0.80 7.21
N LYS A 69 0.54 -0.31 6.06
CA LYS A 69 1.07 -1.18 5.00
C LYS A 69 2.31 -1.95 5.45
N TYR A 70 3.22 -1.30 6.17
CA TYR A 70 4.44 -1.91 6.65
C TYR A 70 4.18 -2.99 7.70
N GLU A 71 3.37 -2.68 8.70
CA GLU A 71 2.97 -3.63 9.74
C GLU A 71 2.24 -4.84 9.16
N CYS A 72 1.25 -4.60 8.31
CA CYS A 72 0.47 -5.68 7.69
C CYS A 72 1.29 -6.54 6.72
N MET A 73 2.28 -5.96 6.03
CA MET A 73 3.24 -6.72 5.24
C MET A 73 3.95 -7.76 6.11
N TRP A 74 4.49 -7.35 7.26
CA TRP A 74 5.20 -8.27 8.17
C TRP A 74 4.28 -9.33 8.79
N VAL A 75 3.02 -9.00 9.08
CA VAL A 75 2.02 -9.99 9.49
C VAL A 75 1.82 -11.05 8.40
N THR A 76 1.63 -10.63 7.15
CA THR A 76 1.47 -11.56 6.02
C THR A 76 2.73 -12.39 5.78
N VAL A 77 3.91 -11.78 5.83
CA VAL A 77 5.21 -12.48 5.75
C VAL A 77 5.32 -13.56 6.84
N GLY A 78 4.95 -13.22 8.09
CA GLY A 78 4.96 -14.16 9.21
C GLY A 78 4.08 -15.38 8.97
N LEU A 79 2.88 -15.18 8.43
CA LEU A 79 1.96 -16.28 8.07
C LEU A 79 2.56 -17.19 7.00
N TYR A 80 3.16 -16.61 5.94
CA TYR A 80 3.80 -17.40 4.89
C TYR A 80 4.98 -18.22 5.41
N LEU A 81 5.80 -17.63 6.28
CA LEU A 81 6.94 -18.33 6.88
C LEU A 81 6.49 -19.46 7.80
N GLN A 82 5.40 -19.28 8.56
CA GLN A 82 4.85 -20.32 9.43
C GLN A 82 4.33 -21.52 8.65
N GLU A 83 3.68 -21.28 7.51
CA GLU A 83 3.14 -22.32 6.62
C GLU A 83 4.20 -22.89 5.65
N GLY A 84 5.44 -22.36 5.67
CA GLY A 84 6.52 -22.81 4.78
C GLY A 84 6.36 -22.37 3.32
N TYR A 85 5.52 -21.37 3.03
CA TYR A 85 5.34 -20.82 1.69
C TYR A 85 6.41 -19.79 1.33
N ARG A 86 6.63 -19.60 0.03
CA ARG A 86 7.52 -18.55 -0.48
C ARG A 86 6.87 -17.18 -0.29
N VAL A 87 7.53 -16.31 0.47
CA VAL A 87 7.09 -14.93 0.71
C VAL A 87 6.94 -14.17 -0.61
N PRO A 88 5.79 -13.54 -0.87
CA PRO A 88 5.57 -12.78 -2.07
C PRO A 88 6.25 -11.41 -2.01
N GLN A 89 6.45 -10.81 -3.18
CA GLN A 89 6.92 -9.43 -3.29
C GLN A 89 5.81 -8.46 -2.86
N PHE A 90 6.16 -7.44 -2.07
CA PHE A 90 5.28 -6.33 -1.71
C PHE A 90 5.84 -5.02 -2.28
N HIS A 91 4.96 -4.09 -2.69
CA HIS A 91 5.31 -2.72 -3.08
C HIS A 91 6.43 -2.56 -4.13
N GLY A 92 6.58 -3.52 -5.05
CA GLY A 92 7.45 -3.40 -6.21
C GLY A 92 8.96 -3.35 -5.92
N LYS A 93 9.41 -3.90 -4.78
CA LYS A 93 10.83 -4.05 -4.46
C LYS A 93 11.39 -5.41 -4.84
#